data_AF-A0A3D5UYM5-F1
#
_entry.id   AF-A0A3D5UYM5-F1
#
_cell.length_a   1.000
_cell.length_b   1.000
_cell.length_c   1.000
_cell.angle_alpha   90.00
_cell.angle_beta   90.00
_cell.angle_gamma   90.00
#
_symmetry.space_group_name_H-M   'P 1'
#
loop_
_entity.id
_entity.type
_entity.pdbx_description
1 polymer ?
#
loop_
_entity_poly.entity_id
_entity_poly.type
_entity_poly.pdbx_seq_one_letter_code
_entity_poly.pdbx_strand_id
1 'polypeptide(L)'
;EEPQLLQRVRAFVRVSERRWNLRLENGVDVKLPETGVAKALSDLAAYDTKYKVLSRDIVSVDLRLPDRVSVELTEGAATTKGIATEAAIKNGVMRTGSSARGGNT
;
A
#
# COMPACT_ATOMS: atom_id res chain seq x y z
N GLU A 1 -7.15 -5.81 17.49
CA GLU A 1 -5.80 -5.22 17.54
C GLU A 1 -4.87 -6.13 16.75
N GLU A 2 -4.02 -5.61 15.87
CA GLU A 2 -3.19 -6.40 14.94
C GLU A 2 -1.70 -6.33 15.34
N PRO A 3 -1.25 -7.14 16.33
CA PRO A 3 0.08 -7.01 16.91
C PRO A 3 1.21 -7.31 15.92
N GLN A 4 0.96 -8.16 14.92
CA GLN A 4 1.99 -8.58 13.96
C GLN A 4 2.40 -7.45 13.00
N LEU A 5 1.46 -6.57 12.63
CA LEU A 5 1.77 -5.44 11.77
C LEU A 5 2.55 -4.37 12.53
N LEU A 6 2.14 -4.08 13.78
CA LEU A 6 2.80 -3.11 14.64
C LEU A 6 4.25 -3.50 14.96
N GLN A 7 4.55 -4.79 15.07
CA GLN A 7 5.93 -5.28 15.26
C GLN A 7 6.88 -4.94 14.10
N ARG A 8 6.35 -4.76 12.89
CA ARG A 8 7.13 -4.40 11.69
C ARG A 8 7.23 -2.90 11.46
N VAL A 9 6.56 -2.10 12.30
CA VAL A 9 6.60 -0.64 12.20
C VAL A 9 7.90 -0.13 12.78
N ARG A 10 8.72 0.48 11.92
CA ARG A 10 9.96 1.13 12.32
C ARG A 10 9.72 2.53 12.86
N ALA A 11 8.78 3.27 12.27
CA ALA A 11 8.50 4.65 12.68
C ALA A 11 7.07 5.08 12.33
N PHE A 12 6.56 6.01 13.13
CA PHE A 12 5.35 6.79 12.84
C PHE A 12 5.78 8.15 12.30
N VAL A 13 5.37 8.47 11.08
CA VAL A 13 5.69 9.72 10.38
C VAL A 13 4.43 10.58 10.32
N ARG A 14 4.47 11.76 10.94
CA ARG A 14 3.37 12.72 10.86
C ARG A 14 3.56 13.62 9.64
N VAL A 15 2.55 13.69 8.79
CA VAL A 15 2.52 14.47 7.55
C VAL A 15 1.58 15.66 7.74
N SER A 16 2.15 16.87 7.61
CA SER A 16 1.43 18.15 7.65
C SER A 16 0.45 18.28 8.83
N GLU A 17 0.85 17.81 10.01
CA GLU A 17 0.08 17.85 11.27
C GLU A 17 -1.27 17.09 11.28
N ARG A 18 -1.69 16.46 10.18
CA ARG A 18 -3.05 15.88 10.07
C ARG A 18 -3.08 14.39 9.74
N ARG A 19 -2.07 13.88 9.05
CA ARG A 19 -2.05 12.49 8.57
C ARG A 19 -0.87 11.74 9.13
N TRP A 20 -1.08 10.48 9.46
CA TRP A 20 -0.02 9.59 9.88
C TRP A 20 0.34 8.65 8.73
N ASN A 21 1.64 8.44 8.53
CA ASN A 21 2.17 7.36 7.74
C ASN A 21 2.97 6.45 8.67
N LEU A 22 2.96 5.15 8.42
CA LEU A 22 3.83 4.19 9.08
C LEU A 22 4.95 3.83 8.13
N ARG A 23 6.19 3.93 8.59
CA ARG A 23 7.34 3.37 7.89
C ARG A 23 7.58 1.98 8.45
N LEU A 24 7.54 0.96 7.60
CA LEU A 24 7.89 -0.40 7.96
C LEU A 24 9.41 -0.62 7.90
N GLU A 25 9.90 -1.66 8.58
CA GLU A 25 11.32 -2.01 8.61
C GLU A 25 11.91 -2.33 7.23
N ASN A 26 11.11 -2.90 6.33
CA ASN A 26 11.49 -3.19 4.95
C ASN A 26 11.46 -1.96 4.02
N GLY A 27 11.24 -0.75 4.56
CA GLY A 27 11.22 0.51 3.82
C GLY A 27 9.87 0.89 3.24
N VAL A 28 8.85 0.02 3.30
CA VAL A 28 7.50 0.28 2.80
C VAL A 28 6.82 1.39 3.60
N ASP A 29 6.18 2.31 2.89
CA ASP A 29 5.32 3.35 3.48
C ASP A 29 3.86 2.94 3.50
N VAL A 30 3.22 2.91 4.68
CA VAL A 30 1.77 2.72 4.83
C VAL A 30 1.12 4.06 5.15
N LYS A 31 0.30 4.59 4.25
CA LYS A 31 -0.42 5.86 4.42
C LYS A 31 -1.75 5.58 5.13
N LEU A 32 -1.92 6.12 6.33
CA LEU A 32 -3.13 5.92 7.12
C LEU A 32 -4.22 6.93 6.73
N PRO A 33 -5.50 6.54 6.87
CA PRO A 33 -6.61 7.48 6.82
C PRO A 33 -6.63 8.37 8.08
N GLU A 34 -7.31 9.51 8.00
CA GLU A 34 -7.51 10.40 9.16
C GLU A 34 -8.48 9.79 10.19
N THR A 35 -9.41 8.94 9.73
CA THR A 35 -10.41 8.26 10.55
C THR A 35 -10.44 6.77 10.23
N GLY A 36 -10.91 5.93 11.17
CA GLY A 36 -11.06 4.49 10.91
C GLY A 36 -9.75 3.72 10.77
N VAL A 37 -8.65 4.23 11.32
CA VAL A 37 -7.30 3.60 11.27
C VAL A 37 -7.33 2.13 11.71
N ALA A 38 -8.05 1.79 12.79
CA ALA A 38 -8.14 0.41 13.27
C ALA A 38 -8.72 -0.55 12.23
N LYS A 39 -9.77 -0.14 11.51
CA LYS A 39 -10.37 -0.93 10.43
C LYS A 39 -9.40 -1.07 9.26
N ALA A 40 -8.79 0.04 8.84
CA ALA A 40 -7.81 0.04 7.75
C ALA A 40 -6.62 -0.89 8.02
N LEU A 41 -6.09 -0.90 9.25
CA LEU A 41 -5.03 -1.81 9.66
C LEU A 41 -5.48 -3.27 9.68
N SER A 42 -6.71 -3.54 10.12
CA SER A 42 -7.28 -4.89 10.11
C SER A 42 -7.47 -5.42 8.68
N ASP A 43 -7.98 -4.57 7.78
CA ASP A 43 -8.12 -4.92 6.36
C ASP A 43 -6.74 -5.20 5.75
N LEU A 44 -5.74 -4.35 6.02
CA LEU A 44 -4.36 -4.56 5.56
C LEU A 44 -3.76 -5.89 6.08
N ALA A 45 -3.95 -6.21 7.36
CA ALA A 45 -3.46 -7.46 7.94
C ALA A 45 -4.13 -8.69 7.30
N ALA A 46 -5.42 -8.61 6.99
CA ALA A 46 -6.14 -9.64 6.24
C ALA A 46 -5.59 -9.79 4.81
N TYR A 47 -5.31 -8.69 4.11
CA TYR A 47 -4.68 -8.71 2.78
C TYR A 47 -3.26 -9.28 2.82
N ASP A 48 -2.46 -8.94 3.83
CA ASP A 48 -1.11 -9.49 3.98
C ASP A 48 -1.13 -10.98 4.30
N THR A 49 -2.04 -11.43 5.16
CA THR A 49 -2.19 -12.86 5.46
C THR A 49 -2.56 -13.66 4.22
N LYS A 50 -3.50 -13.13 3.42
CA LYS A 50 -4.05 -13.84 2.26
C LYS A 50 -3.16 -13.76 1.01
N TYR A 51 -2.52 -12.62 0.75
CA TYR A 51 -1.81 -12.35 -0.50
C TYR A 51 -0.33 -12.01 -0.32
N LYS A 52 0.14 -11.92 0.93
CA LYS A 52 1.52 -11.56 1.31
C LYS A 52 1.94 -10.20 0.74
N VAL A 53 1.03 -9.23 0.71
CA VAL A 53 1.24 -7.94 0.04
C VAL A 53 2.43 -7.16 0.62
N LEU A 54 2.65 -7.19 1.94
CA LEU A 54 3.73 -6.46 2.60
C LEU A 54 5.09 -7.16 2.47
N SER A 55 5.10 -8.40 1.99
CA SER A 55 6.32 -9.21 1.81
C SER A 55 6.79 -9.23 0.36
N ARG A 56 6.09 -8.54 -0.55
CA ARG A 56 6.41 -8.42 -1.99
C ARG A 56 7.16 -7.12 -2.29
N ASP A 57 7.67 -6.99 -3.52
CA ASP A 57 8.40 -5.80 -4.02
C ASP A 57 7.49 -4.57 -4.20
N ILE A 58 7.00 -4.03 -3.09
CA ILE A 58 6.10 -2.88 -3.03
C ILE A 58 6.82 -1.68 -2.41
N VAL A 59 6.44 -0.47 -2.83
CA VAL A 59 7.00 0.80 -2.34
C VAL A 59 6.12 1.42 -1.28
N SER A 60 4.81 1.45 -1.53
CA SER A 60 3.86 2.07 -0.60
C SER A 60 2.49 1.38 -0.62
N VAL A 61 1.76 1.49 0.48
CA VAL A 61 0.36 1.07 0.63
C VAL A 61 -0.45 2.28 1.06
N ASP A 62 -1.53 2.59 0.34
CA ASP A 62 -2.45 3.67 0.66
C ASP A 62 -3.78 3.09 1.20
N LEU A 63 -4.07 3.40 2.46
CA LEU A 63 -5.29 3.01 3.16
C LEU A 63 -6.27 4.19 3.34
N ARG A 64 -6.04 5.32 2.67
CA ARG A 64 -6.90 6.51 2.80
C ARG A 64 -8.28 6.32 2.17
N LEU A 65 -8.41 5.33 1.30
CA LEU A 65 -9.68 4.99 0.67
C LEU A 65 -10.41 3.97 1.55
N PRO A 66 -11.63 4.28 2.03
CA PRO A 66 -12.34 3.44 2.99
C PRO A 66 -12.86 2.12 2.38
N ASP A 67 -12.96 2.06 1.05
CA ASP A 67 -13.51 0.94 0.30
C ASP A 67 -12.43 0.03 -0.34
N ARG A 68 -11.16 0.45 -0.34
CA ARG A 68 -10.09 -0.27 -1.03
C ARG A 68 -8.69 0.02 -0.47
N VAL A 69 -7.80 -0.96 -0.64
CA VAL A 69 -6.36 -0.82 -0.38
C VAL A 69 -5.65 -0.59 -1.70
N SER A 70 -4.91 0.51 -1.83
CA SER A 70 -4.07 0.76 -3.01
C SER A 70 -2.62 0.38 -2.68
N VAL A 71 -1.96 -0.34 -3.58
CA VAL A 71 -0.56 -0.74 -3.42
C VAL A 71 0.24 -0.20 -4.59
N GLU A 72 1.34 0.45 -4.28
CA GLU A 72 2.31 0.94 -5.24
C GLU A 72 3.47 -0.06 -5.33
N LEU A 73 3.68 -0.60 -6.52
CA LEU A 73 4.71 -1.59 -6.82
C LEU A 73 6.04 -0.90 -7.16
N THR A 74 7.16 -1.59 -6.93
CA THR A 74 8.46 -1.14 -7.46
C THR A 74 8.48 -1.22 -8.99
N GLU A 75 9.32 -0.41 -9.65
CA GLU A 75 9.42 -0.38 -11.12
C GLU A 75 9.79 -1.76 -11.72
N GLY A 76 10.57 -2.57 -11.01
CA GLY A 76 10.94 -3.95 -11.41
C GLY A 76 9.80 -4.97 -11.25
N ALA A 77 8.89 -4.74 -10.31
CA ALA A 77 7.70 -5.58 -10.15
C ALA A 77 6.65 -5.26 -11.23
N ALA A 78 6.48 -3.99 -11.61
CA ALA A 78 5.51 -3.55 -12.61
C ALA A 78 5.74 -4.15 -14.02
N THR A 79 6.98 -4.55 -14.33
CA THR A 79 7.37 -5.15 -15.62
C THR A 79 7.12 -6.66 -15.69
N THR A 80 7.00 -7.33 -14.53
CA THR A 80 6.63 -8.76 -14.48
C THR A 80 5.12 -8.88 -14.61
N LYS A 81 4.67 -9.12 -15.84
CA LYS A 81 3.27 -9.22 -16.29
C LYS A 81 2.42 -10.35 -15.64
N GLY A 82 2.72 -10.77 -14.42
CA GLY A 82 2.08 -11.90 -13.73
C GLY A 82 1.48 -11.61 -12.36
N ILE A 83 1.46 -10.35 -11.87
CA ILE A 83 1.38 -10.15 -10.41
C ILE A 83 0.15 -9.44 -9.81
N ALA A 84 -0.95 -9.20 -10.55
CA ALA A 84 -2.08 -8.48 -9.93
C ALA A 84 -3.50 -8.83 -10.42
N THR A 85 -3.71 -9.87 -11.22
CA THR A 85 -5.05 -10.10 -11.80
C THR A 85 -6.06 -10.72 -10.85
N GLU A 86 -5.69 -11.45 -9.79
CA GLU A 86 -6.68 -12.23 -9.03
C GLU A 86 -7.26 -11.50 -7.79
N ALA A 87 -6.50 -10.61 -7.15
CA ALA A 87 -7.01 -9.79 -6.03
C ALA A 87 -7.78 -8.54 -6.51
N ALA A 88 -7.60 -8.13 -7.77
CA ALA A 88 -8.18 -6.90 -8.32
C ALA A 88 -9.61 -7.05 -8.86
N ILE A 89 -10.15 -8.28 -8.98
CA ILE A 89 -11.43 -8.50 -9.69
C ILE A 89 -12.64 -8.08 -8.86
N LYS A 90 -12.50 -7.74 -7.57
CA LYS A 90 -13.70 -7.44 -6.75
C LYS A 90 -13.94 -6.02 -6.25
N ASN A 91 -13.03 -5.02 -6.32
CA ASN A 91 -13.39 -3.59 -6.03
C ASN A 91 -12.28 -2.51 -6.20
N GLY A 92 -11.17 -2.74 -6.90
CA GLY A 92 -10.04 -1.78 -6.88
C GLY A 92 -9.38 -1.56 -8.23
N VAL A 93 -9.82 -0.53 -8.96
CA VAL A 93 -9.22 -0.07 -10.23
C VAL A 93 -7.71 0.15 -10.08
N MET A 94 -6.92 -0.59 -10.85
CA MET A 94 -5.49 -0.34 -11.01
C MET A 94 -5.28 0.96 -11.77
N ARG A 95 -4.56 1.91 -11.16
CA ARG A 95 -3.91 2.99 -11.91
C ARG A 95 -2.42 2.70 -11.93
N THR A 96 -1.94 2.18 -13.05
CA THR A 96 -0.51 2.22 -13.37
C THR A 96 -0.10 3.69 -13.43
N GLY A 97 0.90 4.08 -12.64
CA GLY A 97 1.44 5.44 -12.68
C GLY A 97 1.80 5.82 -14.11
N SER A 98 1.22 6.93 -14.60
CA SER A 98 1.55 7.50 -15.90
C SER A 98 2.96 8.08 -15.86
N SER A 99 3.90 7.41 -16.52
CA SER A 99 5.09 8.05 -17.08
C SER A 99 4.93 8.08 -18.59
N ALA A 100 4.04 8.96 -19.06
CA ALA A 100 4.08 9.44 -20.43
C ALA A 100 5.20 10.47 -20.52
N ARG A 101 6.45 10.02 -20.70
CA ARG A 101 7.52 10.88 -21.20
C ARG A 101 7.37 10.98 -22.71
N GLY A 102 6.43 11.81 -23.14
CA GLY A 102 6.35 12.29 -24.51
C GLY A 102 7.62 13.08 -24.82
N GLY A 103 8.30 12.70 -25.89
CA GLY A 103 9.33 13.53 -26.49
C GLY A 103 8.72 14.82 -27.00
N ASN A 104 9.41 15.93 -26.80
CA ASN A 104 9.18 17.15 -27.57
C ASN A 104 10.38 17.40 -28.47
N THR A 105 10.08 17.51 -29.77
CA THR A 105 10.69 18.49 -30.66
C THR A 105 10.60 19.90 -30.11
#